data_AF-A0A6J6UAR1-F1
#
_entry.id   AF-A0A6J6UAR1-F1
#
_cell.length_a   1.000
_cell.length_b   1.000
_cell.length_c   1.000
_cell.angle_alpha   90.00
_cell.angle_beta   90.00
_cell.angle_gamma   90.00
#
_symmetry.space_group_name_H-M   'P 1'
#
loop_
_entity.id
_entity.type
_entity.pdbx_description
1 polymer ?
#
loop_
_entity_poly.entity_id
_entity_poly.type
_entity_poly.pdbx_seq_one_letter_code
_entity_poly.pdbx_strand_id
1 'polypeptide(L)'
;MVSTGISLHSSRRVSTVPLGPDEVWAVVAGAGPGRHWYADAAPFVLRGAIDRAVLGGGRRWPVPDGPLLRAGDRAGFWVVRAAGDRPGGHRLVLEAAVRAPGTVTLTVLVTGVGTAAGPGTEIDLQVRLDPRGVLGAAYLLADLPAREAVVELTHRRLVTDVTHAAAGSGA
;
A
#
# COMPACT_ATOMS: atom_id res chain seq x y z
N MET A 1 15.30 -20.17 -0.82
CA MET A 1 14.47 -20.80 -1.86
C MET A 1 13.41 -19.77 -2.28
N VAL A 2 13.64 -19.04 -3.37
CA VAL A 2 12.72 -18.01 -3.85
C VAL A 2 11.65 -18.71 -4.68
N SER A 3 10.47 -18.95 -4.09
CA SER A 3 9.33 -19.47 -4.84
C SER A 3 8.64 -18.29 -5.54
N THR A 4 9.08 -17.97 -6.76
CA THR A 4 8.44 -16.92 -7.57
C THR A 4 7.25 -17.52 -8.31
N GLY A 5 6.11 -17.59 -7.64
CA GLY A 5 4.83 -17.71 -8.34
C GLY A 5 4.51 -16.37 -8.99
N ILE A 6 4.74 -16.21 -10.30
CA ILE A 6 4.22 -15.06 -11.04
C ILE A 6 2.71 -15.26 -11.18
N SER A 7 1.93 -14.78 -10.23
CA SER A 7 0.50 -14.59 -10.45
C SER A 7 0.34 -13.33 -11.29
N LEU A 8 -0.12 -13.48 -12.53
CA LEU A 8 -0.38 -12.35 -13.45
C LEU A 8 -1.27 -11.27 -12.82
N HIS A 9 -2.05 -11.62 -11.80
CA HIS A 9 -2.99 -10.76 -11.11
C HIS A 9 -2.35 -9.89 -10.02
N SER A 10 -1.10 -10.15 -9.62
CA SER A 10 -0.47 -9.42 -8.51
C SER A 10 1.02 -9.15 -8.72
N SER A 11 1.47 -7.99 -8.25
CA SER A 11 2.88 -7.64 -8.10
C SER A 11 3.18 -7.36 -6.63
N ARG A 12 4.36 -7.78 -6.18
CA ARG A 12 4.76 -7.69 -4.76
C ARG A 12 6.18 -7.12 -4.63
N ARG A 13 6.43 -6.37 -3.56
CA ARG A 13 7.75 -5.97 -3.09
C ARG A 13 7.86 -6.22 -1.59
N VAL A 14 9.04 -6.68 -1.16
CA VAL A 14 9.32 -7.05 0.23
C VAL A 14 10.59 -6.36 0.66
N SER A 15 10.62 -5.86 1.89
CA SER A 15 11.83 -5.34 2.52
C SER A 15 11.81 -5.58 4.01
N THR A 16 12.99 -5.75 4.59
CA THR A 16 13.16 -5.89 6.04
C THR A 16 13.77 -4.62 6.60
N VAL A 17 13.19 -4.11 7.67
CA VAL A 17 13.68 -2.94 8.41
C VAL A 17 14.06 -3.33 9.85
N PRO A 18 15.07 -2.70 10.47
CA PRO A 18 15.50 -2.99 11.83
C PRO A 18 14.63 -2.25 12.87
N LEU A 19 13.31 -2.36 12.75
CA LEU A 19 12.33 -1.67 13.60
C LEU A 19 11.33 -2.67 14.17
N GLY A 20 10.67 -2.32 15.27
CA GLY A 20 9.62 -3.12 15.86
C GLY A 20 8.35 -3.16 14.98
N PRO A 21 7.58 -4.25 14.96
CA PRO A 21 6.36 -4.34 14.14
C PRO A 21 5.35 -3.23 14.41
N ASP A 22 5.20 -2.81 15.67
CA ASP A 22 4.26 -1.76 16.06
C ASP A 22 4.71 -0.37 15.61
N GLU A 23 6.02 -0.11 15.60
CA GLU A 23 6.60 1.14 15.08
C GLU A 23 6.39 1.25 13.57
N VAL A 24 6.63 0.15 12.85
CA VAL A 24 6.34 0.07 11.41
C VAL A 24 4.85 0.24 11.15
N TRP A 25 4.01 -0.39 11.97
CA TRP A 25 2.56 -0.32 11.83
C TRP A 25 2.00 1.10 12.02
N ALA A 26 2.57 1.86 12.96
CA ALA A 26 2.20 3.26 13.17
C ALA A 26 2.37 4.13 11.92
N VAL A 27 3.31 3.79 11.03
CA VAL A 27 3.49 4.45 9.73
C VAL A 27 2.64 3.83 8.64
N VAL A 28 2.57 2.50 8.59
CA VAL A 28 1.81 1.76 7.56
C VAL A 28 0.34 2.13 7.60
N ALA A 29 -0.26 2.13 8.79
CA ALA A 29 -1.67 2.46 9.00
C ALA A 29 -1.88 3.84 9.62
N GLY A 30 -0.84 4.67 9.72
CA GLY A 30 -0.94 6.03 10.28
C GLY A 30 -2.03 6.85 9.60
N ALA A 31 -2.78 7.60 10.40
CA ALA A 31 -3.83 8.51 9.94
C ALA A 31 -3.59 9.93 10.49
N GLY A 32 -4.56 10.83 10.35
CA GLY A 32 -4.46 12.21 10.80
C GLY A 32 -3.65 13.13 9.88
N PRO A 33 -3.25 14.32 10.36
CA PRO A 33 -2.61 15.32 9.53
C PRO A 33 -1.21 14.89 9.10
N GLY A 34 -0.81 15.32 7.90
CA GLY A 34 0.52 15.03 7.35
C GLY A 34 0.46 14.32 6.01
N ARG A 35 1.62 13.83 5.58
CA ARG A 35 1.77 13.10 4.31
C ARG A 35 1.74 11.61 4.56
N HIS A 36 1.03 10.89 3.71
CA HIS A 36 0.80 9.45 3.86
C HIS A 36 1.18 8.73 2.58
N TRP A 37 2.01 7.69 2.67
CA TRP A 37 2.48 6.94 1.50
C TRP A 37 1.32 6.45 0.60
N TYR A 38 0.21 6.02 1.20
CA TYR A 38 -0.96 5.50 0.49
C TYR A 38 -1.79 6.58 -0.23
N ALA A 39 -1.56 7.86 0.05
CA ALA A 39 -2.24 8.98 -0.60
C ALA A 39 -1.29 9.85 -1.46
N ASP A 40 -0.03 9.96 -1.03
CA ASP A 40 0.94 10.94 -1.50
C ASP A 40 2.15 10.34 -2.23
N ALA A 41 2.22 9.02 -2.37
CA ALA A 41 3.19 8.42 -3.29
C ALA A 41 2.95 8.92 -4.72
N ALA A 42 4.05 9.09 -5.47
CA ALA A 42 4.03 9.67 -6.81
C ALA A 42 3.00 9.03 -7.76
N PRO A 43 2.82 7.69 -7.80
CA PRO A 43 1.81 7.07 -8.67
C PRO A 43 0.38 7.52 -8.34
N PHE A 44 0.06 7.75 -7.06
CA PHE A 44 -1.28 8.13 -6.61
C PHE A 44 -1.56 9.61 -6.84
N VAL A 45 -0.54 10.46 -6.69
CA VAL A 45 -0.61 11.87 -7.07
C VAL A 45 -0.88 12.00 -8.57
N LEU A 46 -0.09 11.28 -9.39
CA LEU A 46 -0.24 11.27 -10.85
C LEU A 46 -1.62 10.76 -11.27
N ARG A 47 -2.05 9.62 -10.71
CA ARG A 47 -3.38 9.06 -10.97
C ARG A 47 -4.48 10.06 -10.62
N GLY A 48 -4.39 10.70 -9.45
CA GLY A 48 -5.36 11.70 -9.03
C GLY A 48 -5.41 12.91 -9.96
N ALA A 49 -4.29 13.32 -10.56
CA ALA A 49 -4.25 14.38 -11.56
C ALA A 49 -4.90 13.96 -12.89
N ILE A 50 -4.62 12.74 -13.36
CA ILE A 50 -5.25 12.17 -14.57
C ILE A 50 -6.76 12.10 -14.38
N ASP A 51 -7.22 11.57 -13.25
CA ASP A 51 -8.65 11.44 -12.96
C ASP A 51 -9.35 12.81 -12.95
N ARG A 52 -8.73 13.86 -12.38
CA ARG A 52 -9.29 15.23 -12.43
C ARG A 52 -9.36 15.79 -13.86
N ALA A 53 -8.34 15.53 -14.69
CA ALA A 53 -8.30 16.01 -16.07
C ALA A 53 -9.43 15.42 -16.93
N VAL A 54 -9.94 14.24 -16.58
CA VAL A 54 -11.07 13.58 -17.25
C VAL A 54 -12.40 13.76 -16.49
N LEU A 55 -12.53 14.83 -15.70
CA LEU A 55 -13.72 15.16 -14.87
C LEU A 55 -14.09 14.11 -13.81
N GLY A 56 -13.14 13.27 -13.39
CA GLY A 56 -13.27 12.34 -12.28
C GLY A 56 -12.96 12.98 -10.92
N GLY A 57 -13.30 12.26 -9.84
CA GLY A 57 -13.14 12.76 -8.46
C GLY A 57 -11.71 12.81 -7.91
N GLY A 58 -10.72 12.30 -8.64
CA GLY A 58 -9.31 12.23 -8.21
C GLY A 58 -9.13 11.59 -6.83
N ARG A 59 -8.22 12.13 -6.02
CA ARG A 59 -8.09 11.82 -4.59
C ARG A 59 -9.20 12.53 -3.81
N ARG A 60 -10.39 11.94 -3.85
CA ARG A 60 -11.64 12.53 -3.35
C ARG A 60 -11.68 12.67 -1.83
N TRP A 61 -11.08 11.74 -1.09
CA TRP A 61 -11.23 11.69 0.36
C TRP A 61 -9.98 12.20 1.08
N PRO A 62 -10.13 13.07 2.09
CA PRO A 62 -9.03 13.36 3.01
C PRO A 62 -8.67 12.10 3.81
N VAL A 63 -7.48 12.09 4.42
CA VAL A 63 -7.13 11.08 5.42
C VAL A 63 -7.96 11.35 6.67
N PRO A 64 -8.57 10.32 7.31
CA PRO A 64 -9.40 10.52 8.49
C PRO A 64 -8.57 11.01 9.67
N ASP A 65 -9.21 11.78 10.55
CA ASP A 65 -8.61 12.16 11.83
C ASP A 65 -8.51 10.95 12.75
N GLY A 66 -7.35 10.80 13.39
CA GLY A 66 -7.07 9.71 14.32
C GLY A 66 -5.63 9.19 14.20
N PRO A 67 -5.21 8.32 15.12
CA PRO A 67 -3.85 7.79 15.11
C PRO A 67 -3.62 6.77 13.99
N LEU A 68 -4.62 5.91 13.73
CA LEU A 68 -4.53 4.81 12.76
C LEU A 68 -5.82 4.70 11.94
N LEU A 69 -5.67 4.25 10.70
CA LEU A 69 -6.74 3.83 9.81
C LEU A 69 -7.50 2.63 10.41
N ARG A 70 -8.81 2.59 10.17
CA ARG A 70 -9.72 1.51 10.56
C ARG A 70 -10.49 0.98 9.37
N ALA A 71 -10.98 -0.24 9.48
CA ALA A 71 -11.87 -0.79 8.46
C ALA A 71 -13.10 0.12 8.26
N GLY A 72 -13.43 0.42 7.01
CA GLY A 72 -14.50 1.35 6.64
C GLY A 72 -14.04 2.77 6.34
N ASP A 73 -12.85 3.16 6.81
CA ASP A 73 -12.28 4.48 6.51
C ASP A 73 -12.03 4.68 5.02
N ARG A 74 -11.86 5.93 4.62
CA ARG A 74 -11.53 6.33 3.26
C ARG A 74 -10.39 7.33 3.27
N ALA A 75 -9.45 7.20 2.33
CA ALA A 75 -8.34 8.12 2.19
C ALA A 75 -7.85 8.15 0.74
N GLY A 76 -7.67 9.34 0.17
CA GLY A 76 -7.36 9.52 -1.24
C GLY A 76 -8.49 8.97 -2.13
N PHE A 77 -8.25 7.84 -2.77
CA PHE A 77 -9.25 7.08 -3.53
C PHE A 77 -9.43 5.65 -2.98
N TRP A 78 -8.97 5.38 -1.77
CA TRP A 78 -9.05 4.07 -1.13
C TRP A 78 -10.26 3.96 -0.21
N VAL A 79 -10.80 2.76 -0.13
CA VAL A 79 -11.66 2.29 0.97
C VAL A 79 -10.85 1.27 1.76
N VAL A 80 -10.71 1.48 3.07
CA VAL A 80 -10.00 0.56 3.96
C VAL A 80 -10.88 -0.66 4.19
N ARG A 81 -10.45 -1.82 3.73
CA ARG A 81 -11.16 -3.09 3.91
C ARG A 81 -10.76 -3.82 5.19
N ALA A 82 -9.50 -3.70 5.59
CA ALA A 82 -8.99 -4.24 6.84
C ALA A 82 -7.80 -3.40 7.30
N ALA A 83 -7.70 -3.14 8.60
CA ALA A 83 -6.56 -2.50 9.24
C ALA A 83 -6.49 -3.00 10.69
N GLY A 84 -5.40 -3.67 11.06
CA GLY A 84 -5.13 -4.08 12.43
C GLY A 84 -4.34 -5.37 12.53
N ASP A 85 -4.40 -5.96 13.72
CA ASP A 85 -3.62 -7.13 14.10
C ASP A 85 -3.99 -8.39 13.30
N ARG A 86 -3.00 -9.25 13.14
CA ARG A 86 -3.13 -10.61 12.62
C ARG A 86 -2.11 -11.52 13.30
N PRO A 87 -2.23 -12.85 13.19
CA PRO A 87 -1.17 -13.74 13.65
C PRO A 87 0.18 -13.38 13.01
N GLY A 88 1.17 -13.05 13.85
CA GLY A 88 2.54 -12.70 13.47
C GLY A 88 2.81 -11.22 13.19
N GLY A 89 1.81 -10.33 13.30
CA GLY A 89 2.00 -8.89 13.12
C GLY A 89 0.72 -8.17 12.69
N HIS A 90 0.78 -7.38 11.61
CA HIS A 90 -0.30 -6.48 11.21
C HIS A 90 -0.66 -6.57 9.73
N ARG A 91 -1.87 -6.13 9.38
CA ARG A 91 -2.36 -6.14 8.01
C ARG A 91 -3.20 -4.92 7.68
N LEU A 92 -2.86 -4.26 6.58
CA LEU A 92 -3.66 -3.23 5.93
C LEU A 92 -4.13 -3.71 4.55
N VAL A 93 -5.40 -3.50 4.23
CA VAL A 93 -5.98 -3.77 2.91
C VAL A 93 -6.75 -2.53 2.46
N LEU A 94 -6.31 -1.97 1.35
CA LEU A 94 -6.92 -0.82 0.69
C LEU A 94 -7.52 -1.28 -0.64
N GLU A 95 -8.79 -0.99 -0.87
CA GLU A 95 -9.45 -1.22 -2.15
C GLU A 95 -9.63 0.10 -2.89
N ALA A 96 -9.17 0.16 -4.14
CA ALA A 96 -9.27 1.38 -4.94
C ALA A 96 -10.73 1.59 -5.38
N ALA A 97 -11.31 2.71 -4.99
CA ALA A 97 -12.63 3.16 -5.46
C ALA A 97 -12.50 3.93 -6.78
N VAL A 98 -11.91 3.29 -7.78
CA VAL A 98 -11.70 3.84 -9.13
C VAL A 98 -12.47 3.04 -10.17
N ARG A 99 -12.75 3.64 -11.32
CA ARG A 99 -13.26 2.89 -12.48
C ARG A 99 -12.12 2.10 -13.08
N ALA A 100 -12.09 0.80 -12.80
CA ALA A 100 -11.19 -0.18 -13.41
C ALA A 100 -12.01 -1.39 -13.87
N PRO A 101 -11.55 -2.15 -14.89
CA PRO A 101 -12.19 -3.38 -15.35
C PRO A 101 -11.96 -4.56 -14.36
N GLY A 102 -12.08 -4.28 -13.06
CA GLY A 102 -11.73 -5.20 -11.98
C GLY A 102 -11.74 -4.51 -10.61
N THR A 103 -11.40 -5.28 -9.58
CA THR A 103 -11.10 -4.76 -8.24
C THR A 103 -9.59 -4.62 -8.11
N VAL A 104 -9.11 -3.44 -7.73
CA VAL A 104 -7.70 -3.24 -7.40
C VAL A 104 -7.55 -3.13 -5.89
N THR A 105 -6.69 -3.97 -5.32
CA THR A 105 -6.35 -3.93 -3.91
C THR A 105 -4.86 -3.69 -3.72
N LEU A 106 -4.54 -2.90 -2.71
CA LEU A 106 -3.19 -2.76 -2.18
C LEU A 106 -3.20 -3.34 -0.76
N THR A 107 -2.39 -4.37 -0.54
CA THR A 107 -2.24 -5.02 0.77
C THR A 107 -0.85 -4.76 1.30
N VAL A 108 -0.75 -4.44 2.58
CA VAL A 108 0.52 -4.44 3.31
C VAL A 108 0.43 -5.44 4.45
N LEU A 109 1.40 -6.34 4.54
CA LEU A 109 1.63 -7.18 5.71
C LEU A 109 2.89 -6.71 6.42
N VAL A 110 2.80 -6.62 7.73
CA VAL A 110 3.92 -6.27 8.62
C VAL A 110 4.13 -7.48 9.52
N THR A 111 5.30 -8.11 9.44
CA THR A 111 5.59 -9.35 10.17
C THR A 111 6.90 -9.21 10.93
N GLY A 112 6.87 -9.48 12.24
CA GLY A 112 8.10 -9.54 13.04
C GLY A 112 8.97 -10.71 12.60
N VAL A 113 10.26 -10.45 12.37
CA VAL A 113 11.24 -11.44 11.90
C VAL A 113 12.55 -11.33 12.68
N GLY A 114 13.29 -12.43 12.76
CA GLY A 114 14.69 -12.40 13.22
C GLY A 114 15.62 -12.04 12.06
N THR A 115 16.60 -11.16 12.32
CA THR A 115 17.66 -10.81 11.37
C THR A 115 19.04 -11.08 11.99
N ALA A 116 20.09 -11.08 11.17
CA ALA A 116 21.47 -11.24 11.66
C ALA A 116 21.89 -10.14 12.66
N ALA A 117 21.23 -8.97 12.62
CA ALA A 117 21.48 -7.83 13.50
C ALA A 117 20.54 -7.78 14.72
N GLY A 118 19.64 -8.75 14.88
CA GLY A 118 18.63 -8.76 15.95
C GLY A 118 17.18 -8.77 15.42
N PRO A 119 16.18 -8.40 16.23
CA PRO A 119 14.79 -8.34 15.78
C PRO A 119 14.63 -7.30 14.66
N GLY A 120 13.76 -7.62 13.70
CA GLY A 120 13.38 -6.72 12.62
C GLY A 120 11.96 -6.98 12.16
N THR A 121 11.55 -6.27 11.12
CA THR A 121 10.20 -6.35 10.59
C THR A 121 10.24 -6.45 9.07
N GLU A 122 9.59 -7.47 8.54
CA GLU A 122 9.32 -7.61 7.12
C GLU A 122 8.07 -6.79 6.75
N ILE A 123 8.22 -5.92 5.76
CA ILE A 123 7.15 -5.18 5.10
C ILE A 123 6.93 -5.83 3.74
N ASP A 124 5.75 -6.39 3.55
CA ASP A 124 5.29 -6.97 2.30
C ASP A 124 4.19 -6.08 1.72
N LEU A 125 4.49 -5.40 0.62
CA LEU A 125 3.52 -4.63 -0.15
C LEU A 125 3.13 -5.37 -1.43
N GLN A 126 1.84 -5.64 -1.58
CA GLN A 126 1.26 -6.29 -2.75
C GLN A 126 0.19 -5.41 -3.40
N VAL A 127 0.27 -5.25 -4.71
CA VAL A 127 -0.81 -4.70 -5.55
C VAL A 127 -1.44 -5.86 -6.33
N ARG A 128 -2.75 -6.03 -6.23
CA ARG A 128 -3.52 -7.05 -6.92
C ARG A 128 -4.66 -6.46 -7.73
N LEU A 129 -4.83 -6.94 -8.95
CA LEU A 129 -5.97 -6.67 -9.82
C LEU A 129 -6.74 -7.98 -10.00
N ASP A 130 -7.98 -8.00 -9.52
CA ASP A 130 -8.96 -9.04 -9.78
C ASP A 130 -9.86 -8.62 -10.95
N PRO A 131 -9.61 -9.11 -12.17
CA PRO A 131 -10.34 -8.67 -13.36
C PRO A 131 -11.80 -9.13 -13.33
N ARG A 132 -12.69 -8.37 -13.96
CA ARG A 132 -14.08 -8.78 -14.22
C ARG A 132 -14.27 -8.99 -15.72
N GLY A 133 -14.71 -10.19 -16.11
CA GLY A 133 -14.99 -10.55 -17.51
C GLY A 133 -13.76 -10.62 -18.42
N VAL A 134 -13.99 -10.89 -19.70
CA VAL A 134 -12.93 -11.11 -20.71
C VAL A 134 -12.12 -9.82 -20.99
N LEU A 135 -12.77 -8.65 -20.97
CA LEU A 135 -12.11 -7.35 -21.09
C LEU A 135 -11.13 -7.08 -19.93
N GLY A 136 -11.46 -7.51 -18.72
CA GLY A 136 -10.54 -7.42 -17.58
C GLY A 136 -9.32 -8.33 -17.75
N ALA A 137 -9.50 -9.52 -18.34
CA ALA A 137 -8.39 -10.45 -18.59
C ALA A 137 -7.40 -9.90 -19.63
N ALA A 138 -7.89 -9.27 -20.70
CA ALA A 138 -7.03 -8.58 -21.68
C ALA A 138 -6.28 -7.38 -21.05
N TYR A 139 -6.91 -6.68 -20.11
CA TYR A 139 -6.31 -5.55 -19.40
C TYR A 139 -5.15 -5.96 -18.49
N LEU A 140 -5.10 -7.19 -17.97
CA LEU A 140 -4.02 -7.66 -17.08
C LEU A 140 -2.61 -7.49 -17.67
N LEU A 141 -2.44 -7.82 -18.95
CA LEU A 141 -1.16 -7.74 -19.64
C LEU A 141 -0.79 -6.28 -19.96
N ALA A 142 -1.77 -5.49 -20.39
CA ALA A 142 -1.57 -4.07 -20.68
C ALA A 142 -1.22 -3.25 -19.43
N ASP A 143 -1.78 -3.62 -18.27
CA ASP A 143 -1.57 -2.94 -16.99
C ASP A 143 -0.27 -3.35 -16.30
N LEU A 144 0.33 -4.50 -16.64
CA LEU A 144 1.48 -5.05 -15.93
C LEU A 144 2.65 -4.05 -15.76
N PRO A 145 3.11 -3.30 -16.79
CA PRO A 145 4.19 -2.32 -16.61
C PRO A 145 3.80 -1.21 -15.64
N ALA A 146 2.55 -0.73 -15.70
CA ALA A 146 2.05 0.30 -14.81
C ALA A 146 1.96 -0.22 -13.37
N ARG A 147 1.47 -1.45 -13.17
CA ARG A 147 1.40 -2.10 -11.85
C ARG A 147 2.78 -2.35 -11.25
N GLU A 148 3.76 -2.78 -12.05
CA GLU A 148 5.15 -2.92 -11.60
C GLU A 148 5.76 -1.56 -11.17
N ALA A 149 5.46 -0.49 -11.91
CA ALA A 149 5.89 0.86 -11.50
C ALA A 149 5.18 1.31 -10.22
N VAL A 150 3.86 1.07 -10.10
CA VAL A 150 3.07 1.42 -8.91
C VAL A 150 3.59 0.69 -7.68
N VAL A 151 3.80 -0.63 -7.75
CA VAL A 151 4.27 -1.42 -6.59
C VAL A 151 5.67 -0.95 -6.17
N GLU A 152 6.58 -0.71 -7.13
CA GLU A 152 7.96 -0.30 -6.84
C GLU A 152 8.00 1.08 -6.19
N LEU A 153 7.38 2.08 -6.81
CA LEU A 153 7.44 3.46 -6.35
C LEU A 153 6.70 3.65 -5.02
N THR A 154 5.58 2.94 -4.83
CA THR A 154 4.82 3.00 -3.59
C THR A 154 5.57 2.30 -2.46
N HIS A 155 6.17 1.14 -2.73
CA HIS A 155 6.96 0.42 -1.74
C HIS A 155 8.19 1.22 -1.30
N ARG A 156 8.95 1.81 -2.25
CA ARG A 156 10.06 2.71 -1.90
C ARG A 156 9.62 3.86 -1.01
N ARG A 157 8.50 4.51 -1.38
CA ARG A 157 7.94 5.60 -0.59
C ARG A 157 7.60 5.17 0.83
N LEU A 158 6.93 4.03 0.99
CA LEU A 158 6.58 3.47 2.30
C LEU A 158 7.82 3.18 3.14
N VAL A 159 8.83 2.50 2.59
CA VAL A 159 10.07 2.19 3.31
C VAL A 159 10.80 3.47 3.73
N THR A 160 10.86 4.48 2.86
CA THR A 160 11.43 5.80 3.23
C THR A 160 10.68 6.44 4.38
N ASP A 161 9.34 6.46 4.34
CA ASP A 161 8.52 7.06 5.39
C ASP A 161 8.72 6.33 6.74
N VAL A 162 8.83 5.01 6.71
CA VAL A 162 9.15 4.18 7.89
C VAL A 162 10.53 4.51 8.46
N THR A 163 11.57 4.56 7.62
CA THR A 163 12.93 4.87 8.07
C THR A 163 13.06 6.29 8.61
N HIS A 164 12.36 7.27 8.01
CA HIS A 164 12.38 8.65 8.48
C HIS A 164 11.66 8.82 9.82
N ALA A 165 10.54 8.13 10.03
CA ALA A 165 9.83 8.16 11.31
C ALA A 165 10.73 7.66 12.45
N ALA A 166 11.47 6.57 12.22
CA ALA A 166 12.42 6.05 13.21
C ALA A 166 13.55 7.03 13.55
N ALA A 167 14.10 7.74 12.56
CA ALA A 167 15.14 8.75 12.78
C ALA A 167 14.64 9.96 13.57
N GLY A 168 13.35 10.31 13.45
CA GLY A 168 12.72 11.42 14.18
C GLY A 168 12.34 11.09 15.62
N SER A 169 12.08 9.82 15.95
CA SER A 169 11.73 9.37 17.30
C SER A 169 12.93 9.25 18.26
N GLY A 170 14.16 9.30 17.73
CA GLY A 170 15.40 9.18 18.50
C GLY A 170 16.10 10.51 18.83
N ALA A 171 15.49 11.65 18.48
CA ALA A 171 15.98 13.00 18.76
C ALA A 171 15.13 13.68 19.84
#